data_AF-A0A1B1CI31-F1
#
_entry.id   AF-A0A1B1CI31-F1
#
_cell.length_a   1.000
_cell.length_b   1.000
_cell.length_c   1.000
_cell.angle_alpha   90.00
_cell.angle_beta   90.00
_cell.angle_gamma   90.00
#
_symmetry.space_group_name_H-M   'P 1'
#
loop_
_entity.id
_entity.type
_entity.pdbx_description
1 polymer ?
#
loop_
_entity_poly.entity_id
_entity_poly.type
_entity_poly.pdbx_seq_one_letter_code
_entity_poly.pdbx_strand_id
1 'polypeptide(L)'
;MFLEQGLIHRTSRNELVRSKAELAIAEKLNAMGVPYVYEQPFKLGEKTRYPDFTIEDDDAGITYYWEHLGLLVDPDYARRWEIKRQAYFDAGVRTIEDRGNADRILITTREIQGSGLDMLAIERLATIILNGAP
;
A
#
# COMPACT_ATOMS: atom_id res chain seq x y z
N MET A 1 -12.83 -10.84 16.98
CA MET A 1 -12.97 -9.79 15.95
C MET A 1 -11.98 -8.67 16.29
N PHE A 2 -10.68 -8.86 15.98
CA PHE A 2 -9.63 -7.87 16.26
C PHE A 2 -9.43 -6.87 15.10
N LEU A 3 -9.90 -7.22 13.89
CA LEU A 3 -9.71 -6.42 12.67
C LEU A 3 -10.54 -5.13 12.67
N GLU A 4 -11.65 -5.06 13.40
CA GLU A 4 -12.53 -3.86 13.38
C GLU A 4 -12.07 -2.74 14.33
N GLN A 5 -11.14 -3.01 15.25
CA GLN A 5 -10.64 -1.96 16.14
C GLN A 5 -9.82 -0.94 15.32
N GLY A 6 -10.25 0.32 15.31
CA GLY A 6 -9.55 1.44 14.65
C GLY A 6 -10.09 1.84 13.27
N LEU A 7 -11.05 1.11 12.70
CA LEU A 7 -11.72 1.48 11.43
C LEU A 7 -12.74 2.61 11.64
N ILE A 8 -12.25 3.85 11.80
CA ILE A 8 -13.07 5.00 12.19
C ILE A 8 -13.27 6.03 11.07
N HIS A 9 -12.48 5.94 10.00
CA HIS A 9 -12.53 6.87 8.88
C HIS A 9 -13.33 6.27 7.73
N ARG A 10 -14.27 7.03 7.15
CA ARG A 10 -15.12 6.56 6.04
C ARG A 10 -14.72 7.25 4.75
N THR A 11 -14.46 6.47 3.70
CA THR A 11 -14.17 6.96 2.34
C THR A 11 -15.45 7.36 1.61
N SER A 12 -15.32 8.09 0.51
CA SER A 12 -16.40 8.41 -0.44
C SER A 12 -16.97 7.17 -1.13
N ARG A 13 -16.22 6.05 -1.14
CA ARG A 13 -16.66 4.72 -1.56
C ARG A 13 -17.38 3.93 -0.46
N ASN A 14 -17.62 4.55 0.71
CA ASN A 14 -18.24 3.95 1.89
C ASN A 14 -17.41 2.83 2.56
N GLU A 15 -16.11 2.78 2.30
CA GLU A 15 -15.16 1.87 2.97
C GLU A 15 -14.71 2.48 4.29
N LEU A 16 -14.41 1.64 5.29
CA LEU A 16 -13.80 2.09 6.53
C LEU A 16 -12.29 1.85 6.48
N VAL A 17 -11.49 2.83 6.91
CA VAL A 17 -10.02 2.76 6.95
C VAL A 17 -9.47 3.18 8.32
N ARG A 18 -8.23 2.79 8.62
CA ARG A 18 -7.64 2.88 9.97
C ARG A 18 -7.04 4.25 10.28
N SER A 19 -6.66 5.01 9.26
CA SER A 19 -5.99 6.31 9.46
C SER A 19 -6.46 7.39 8.50
N LYS A 20 -6.23 8.65 8.87
CA LYS A 20 -6.48 9.81 7.98
C LYS A 20 -5.58 9.78 6.75
N ALA A 21 -4.38 9.21 6.86
CA ALA A 21 -3.46 9.08 5.74
C ALA A 21 -3.96 8.03 4.74
N GLU A 22 -4.42 6.87 5.22
CA GLU A 22 -5.10 5.88 4.38
C GLU A 22 -6.36 6.46 3.74
N LEU A 23 -7.16 7.26 4.48
CA LEU A 23 -8.30 7.96 3.89
C LEU A 23 -7.86 8.87 2.73
N ALA A 24 -6.81 9.66 2.91
CA ALA A 24 -6.31 10.55 1.86
C ALA A 24 -5.80 9.78 0.63
N ILE A 25 -5.09 8.66 0.84
CA ILE A 25 -4.63 7.78 -0.25
C ILE A 25 -5.84 7.17 -0.98
N ALA A 26 -6.81 6.62 -0.24
CA ALA A 26 -8.03 6.02 -0.75
C ALA A 26 -8.85 7.01 -1.60
N GLU A 27 -9.03 8.25 -1.14
CA GLU A 27 -9.70 9.31 -1.90
C GLU A 27 -8.91 9.69 -3.15
N LYS A 28 -7.58 9.77 -3.06
CA LYS A 28 -6.73 10.13 -4.20
C LYS A 28 -6.74 9.07 -5.29
N LEU A 29 -6.61 7.80 -4.93
CA LEU A 29 -6.74 6.67 -5.85
C LEU A 29 -8.11 6.67 -6.53
N ASN A 30 -9.19 6.84 -5.75
CA ASN A 30 -10.55 6.92 -6.27
C ASN A 30 -10.73 8.11 -7.25
N ALA A 31 -10.23 9.29 -6.90
CA ALA A 31 -10.32 10.48 -7.74
C ALA A 31 -9.52 10.35 -9.06
N MET A 32 -8.45 9.57 -9.06
CA MET A 32 -7.63 9.27 -10.25
C MET A 32 -8.17 8.09 -11.07
N GLY A 33 -9.25 7.44 -10.63
CA GLY A 33 -9.80 6.26 -11.31
C GLY A 33 -8.93 5.02 -11.18
N VAL A 34 -8.04 4.95 -10.18
CA VAL A 34 -7.24 3.75 -9.92
C VAL A 34 -8.08 2.75 -9.11
N PRO A 35 -8.46 1.60 -9.68
CA PRO A 35 -9.21 0.58 -8.95
C PRO A 35 -8.32 -0.02 -7.86
N TYR A 36 -8.85 -0.15 -6.65
CA TYR A 36 -8.14 -0.76 -5.52
C TYR A 36 -9.08 -1.53 -4.61
N VAL A 37 -8.51 -2.49 -3.89
CA VAL A 37 -9.13 -3.21 -2.77
C VAL A 37 -8.37 -2.85 -1.49
N TYR A 38 -9.09 -2.38 -0.47
CA TYR A 38 -8.53 -2.08 0.84
C TYR A 38 -8.36 -3.37 1.68
N GLU A 39 -7.20 -3.55 2.33
CA GLU A 39 -6.88 -4.72 3.16
C GLU A 39 -7.18 -6.08 2.49
N GLN A 40 -6.88 -6.24 1.20
CA GLN A 40 -7.08 -7.53 0.51
C GLN A 40 -6.15 -8.61 1.12
N PRO A 41 -6.70 -9.74 1.61
CA PRO A 41 -5.88 -10.81 2.16
C PRO A 41 -5.03 -11.46 1.06
N PHE A 42 -3.72 -11.51 1.28
CA PHE A 42 -2.77 -12.17 0.39
C PHE A 42 -1.92 -13.19 1.15
N LYS A 43 -1.69 -14.36 0.54
CA LYS A 43 -0.84 -15.41 1.12
C LYS A 43 0.62 -15.14 0.81
N LEU A 44 1.38 -14.85 1.85
CA LEU A 44 2.81 -14.61 1.82
C LEU A 44 3.52 -15.75 2.56
N GLY A 45 3.89 -16.79 1.82
CA GLY A 45 4.31 -18.07 2.38
C GLY A 45 3.16 -18.73 3.16
N GLU A 46 3.41 -19.09 4.42
CA GLU A 46 2.38 -19.69 5.30
C GLU A 46 1.49 -18.66 6.00
N LYS A 47 1.79 -17.37 5.88
CA LYS A 47 1.07 -16.30 6.61
C LYS A 47 0.15 -15.54 5.67
N THR A 48 -1.06 -15.27 6.12
CA THR A 48 -1.93 -14.29 5.47
C THR A 48 -1.52 -12.89 5.92
N ARG A 49 -1.31 -12.00 4.95
CA ARG A 49 -1.00 -10.59 5.15
C ARG A 49 -2.09 -9.72 4.54
N TYR A 50 -2.17 -8.49 5.04
CA TYR A 50 -3.11 -7.47 4.63
C TYR A 50 -2.25 -6.23 4.30
N PRO A 51 -1.98 -5.99 3.00
CA PRO A 51 -1.47 -4.71 2.52
C PRO A 51 -2.57 -3.65 2.69
N ASP A 52 -2.22 -2.38 2.88
CA ASP A 52 -3.23 -1.33 3.05
C ASP A 52 -4.11 -1.22 1.79
N PHE A 53 -3.48 -1.25 0.60
CA PHE A 53 -4.18 -1.33 -0.66
C PHE A 53 -3.56 -2.39 -1.57
N THR A 54 -4.41 -3.10 -2.30
CA THR A 54 -4.01 -3.96 -3.42
C THR A 54 -4.65 -3.42 -4.70
N ILE A 55 -3.84 -3.31 -5.75
CA ILE A 55 -4.24 -2.77 -7.05
C ILE A 55 -3.80 -3.79 -8.11
N GLU A 56 -4.74 -4.21 -8.93
CA GLU A 56 -4.50 -5.16 -10.03
C GLU A 56 -4.56 -4.39 -11.35
N ASP A 57 -3.47 -4.45 -12.11
CA ASP A 57 -3.40 -4.02 -13.50
C ASP A 57 -3.53 -5.28 -14.38
N ASP A 58 -4.77 -5.59 -14.74
CA ASP A 58 -5.11 -6.79 -15.53
C ASP A 58 -4.50 -6.76 -16.93
N ASP A 59 -4.32 -5.56 -17.51
CA ASP A 59 -3.76 -5.39 -18.84
C ASP A 59 -2.26 -5.70 -18.86
N ALA A 60 -1.52 -5.27 -17.84
CA ALA A 60 -0.09 -5.57 -17.68
C ALA A 60 0.19 -6.91 -16.98
N GLY A 61 -0.81 -7.50 -16.32
CA GLY A 61 -0.65 -8.67 -15.46
C GLY A 61 0.18 -8.36 -14.20
N ILE A 62 0.10 -7.13 -13.69
CA ILE A 62 0.89 -6.66 -12.54
C ILE A 62 -0.02 -6.46 -11.33
N THR A 63 0.39 -6.97 -10.18
CA THR A 63 -0.24 -6.69 -8.88
C THR A 63 0.63 -5.74 -8.07
N TYR A 64 0.06 -4.61 -7.65
CA TYR A 64 0.69 -3.65 -6.76
C TYR A 64 0.15 -3.82 -5.34
N TYR A 65 1.06 -3.95 -4.37
CA TYR A 65 0.80 -3.91 -2.94
C TYR A 65 1.27 -2.57 -2.40
N TRP A 66 0.36 -1.73 -1.91
CA TRP A 66 0.69 -0.42 -1.37
C TRP A 66 0.59 -0.43 0.16
N GLU A 67 1.67 -0.05 0.82
CA GLU A 67 1.77 0.07 2.28
C GLU A 67 2.06 1.53 2.68
N HIS A 68 1.31 2.04 3.64
CA HIS A 68 1.50 3.34 4.26
C HIS A 68 2.16 3.21 5.63
N LEU A 69 3.39 3.71 5.74
CA LEU A 69 4.25 3.61 6.91
C LEU A 69 4.09 4.86 7.78
N GLY A 70 3.01 4.90 8.56
CA GLY A 70 2.59 6.09 9.31
C GLY A 70 3.55 6.59 10.40
N LEU A 71 4.31 5.72 11.09
CA LEU A 71 5.31 6.14 12.09
C LEU A 71 6.47 5.13 12.24
N LEU A 72 7.57 5.34 11.52
CA LEU A 72 8.80 4.54 11.69
C LEU A 72 9.61 4.91 12.95
N VAL A 73 9.19 5.91 13.74
CA VAL A 73 9.87 6.33 14.98
C VAL A 73 9.67 5.34 16.13
N ASP A 74 8.70 4.43 16.03
CA ASP A 74 8.53 3.30 16.94
C ASP A 74 9.44 2.14 16.49
N PRO A 75 10.47 1.76 17.28
CA PRO A 75 11.38 0.68 16.95
C PRO A 75 10.69 -0.68 16.78
N ASP A 76 9.62 -0.96 17.53
CA ASP A 76 8.87 -2.21 17.43
C ASP A 76 8.03 -2.24 16.16
N TYR A 77 7.47 -1.09 15.76
CA TYR A 77 6.84 -0.96 14.46
C TYR A 77 7.85 -1.17 13.33
N ALA A 78 9.00 -0.48 13.37
CA ALA A 78 10.05 -0.61 12.36
C ALA A 78 10.55 -2.06 12.22
N ARG A 79 10.76 -2.76 13.33
CA ARG A 79 11.15 -4.18 13.32
C ARG A 79 10.07 -5.08 12.71
N ARG A 80 8.80 -4.88 13.06
CA ARG A 80 7.68 -5.65 12.49
C ARG A 80 7.53 -5.37 11.00
N TRP A 81 7.69 -4.12 10.58
CA TRP A 81 7.70 -3.73 9.19
C TRP A 81 8.83 -4.40 8.42
N GLU A 82 10.06 -4.40 8.94
CA GLU A 82 11.19 -5.05 8.27
C GLU A 82 10.95 -6.55 8.05
N ILE A 83 10.38 -7.25 9.04
CA ILE A 83 9.99 -8.65 8.90
C ILE A 83 8.90 -8.82 7.82
N LYS A 84 7.93 -7.90 7.73
CA LYS A 84 6.89 -7.92 6.68
C LYS A 84 7.50 -7.66 5.30
N ARG A 85 8.42 -6.69 5.20
CA ARG A 85 9.13 -6.32 3.98
C ARG A 85 9.98 -7.48 3.45
N GLN A 86 10.76 -8.12 4.31
CA GLN A 86 11.55 -9.29 3.90
C GLN A 86 10.64 -10.41 3.38
N ALA A 87 9.51 -10.66 4.05
CA ALA A 87 8.57 -11.66 3.58
C ALA A 87 7.98 -11.32 2.18
N TYR A 88 7.79 -10.03 1.85
CA TYR A 88 7.40 -9.61 0.49
C TYR A 88 8.49 -10.00 -0.51
N PHE A 89 9.75 -9.69 -0.20
CA PHE A 89 10.88 -9.98 -1.07
C PHE A 89 11.11 -11.48 -1.27
N ASP A 90 10.97 -12.27 -0.20
CA ASP A 90 11.07 -13.73 -0.26
C ASP A 90 9.98 -14.36 -1.14
N ALA A 91 8.81 -13.70 -1.26
CA ALA A 91 7.72 -14.13 -2.13
C ALA A 91 7.80 -13.57 -3.57
N GLY A 92 8.94 -12.99 -3.95
CA GLY A 92 9.17 -12.46 -5.29
C GLY A 92 8.57 -11.08 -5.54
N VAL A 93 7.97 -10.43 -4.54
CA VAL A 93 7.51 -9.04 -4.66
C VAL A 93 8.73 -8.13 -4.69
N ARG A 94 8.73 -7.09 -5.54
CA ARG A 94 9.84 -6.14 -5.70
C ARG A 94 9.36 -4.71 -5.64
N THR A 95 10.23 -3.77 -5.31
CA THR A 95 9.92 -2.34 -5.34
C THR A 95 9.84 -1.82 -6.77
N ILE A 96 9.29 -0.62 -6.98
CA ILE A 96 9.27 0.01 -8.31
C ILE A 96 10.70 0.13 -8.88
N GLU A 97 11.67 0.40 -8.02
CA GLU A 97 13.06 0.66 -8.36
C GLU A 97 13.84 -0.61 -8.78
N ASP A 98 13.47 -1.78 -8.26
CA ASP A 98 14.20 -3.04 -8.48
C ASP A 98 13.34 -4.15 -9.11
N ARG A 99 12.18 -3.80 -9.66
CA ARG A 99 11.22 -4.78 -10.19
C ARG A 99 11.74 -5.67 -11.30
N GLY A 100 12.55 -5.16 -12.22
CA GLY A 100 12.92 -5.90 -13.44
C GLY A 100 11.67 -6.46 -14.14
N ASN A 101 11.58 -7.78 -14.26
CA ASN A 101 10.44 -8.50 -14.84
C ASN A 101 9.42 -9.00 -13.80
N ALA A 102 9.45 -8.50 -12.56
CA ALA A 102 8.50 -8.90 -11.53
C ALA A 102 7.08 -8.44 -11.88
N ASP A 103 6.12 -9.33 -11.67
CA ASP A 103 4.67 -9.11 -11.81
C ASP A 103 4.03 -8.64 -10.49
N ARG A 104 4.81 -8.56 -9.40
CA ARG A 104 4.33 -8.17 -8.07
C ARG A 104 5.18 -7.05 -7.51
N ILE A 105 4.56 -5.89 -7.31
CA ILE A 105 5.24 -4.66 -6.98
C ILE A 105 4.84 -4.17 -5.59
N LEU A 106 5.81 -3.80 -4.76
CA LEU A 106 5.62 -3.18 -3.45
C LEU A 106 5.81 -1.67 -3.58
N ILE A 107 4.76 -0.93 -3.26
CA ILE A 107 4.77 0.52 -3.13
C ILE A 107 4.75 0.85 -1.64
N THR A 108 5.61 1.78 -1.22
CA THR A 108 5.58 2.29 0.15
C THR A 108 5.46 3.79 0.15
N THR A 109 4.61 4.30 1.03
CA THR A 109 4.58 5.72 1.40
C THR A 109 4.91 5.82 2.88
N ARG A 110 5.48 6.93 3.32
CA ARG A 110 5.84 7.13 4.72
C ARG A 110 5.61 8.58 5.10
N GLU A 111 5.26 8.80 6.37
CA GLU A 111 5.28 10.14 6.94
C GLU A 111 6.64 10.36 7.62
N ILE A 112 7.27 11.50 7.32
CA ILE A 112 8.44 11.97 8.08
C ILE A 112 7.92 12.94 9.13
N GLN A 113 8.40 12.79 10.36
CA GLN A 113 8.01 13.68 11.44
C GLN A 113 8.29 15.15 11.05
N GLY A 114 7.24 15.97 11.07
CA GLY A 114 7.31 17.39 10.69
C GLY A 114 7.05 17.70 9.21
N SER A 115 6.98 16.71 8.31
CA SER A 115 6.63 16.92 6.90
C SER A 115 5.18 16.56 6.55
N GLY A 116 4.54 15.71 7.37
CA GLY A 116 3.22 15.16 7.06
C GLY A 116 3.22 14.29 5.80
N LEU A 117 2.04 14.11 5.22
CA LEU A 117 1.78 13.30 4.03
C LEU A 117 1.99 14.11 2.72
N ASP A 118 2.90 13.65 1.86
CA ASP A 118 3.13 14.26 0.54
C ASP A 118 2.14 13.71 -0.52
N MET A 119 1.09 14.49 -0.79
CA MET A 119 0.08 14.13 -1.80
C MET A 119 0.60 14.17 -3.23
N LEU A 120 1.66 14.94 -3.53
CA LEU A 120 2.28 14.93 -4.85
C LEU A 120 3.07 13.63 -5.07
N ALA A 121 3.70 13.09 -4.02
CA ALA A 121 4.34 11.78 -4.09
C ALA A 121 3.31 10.66 -4.33
N ILE A 122 2.18 10.69 -3.62
CA ILE A 122 1.08 9.74 -3.83
C ILE A 122 0.55 9.82 -5.27
N GLU A 123 0.34 11.03 -5.79
CA GLU A 123 -0.11 11.22 -7.18
C GLU A 123 0.89 10.65 -8.19
N ARG A 124 2.19 10.89 -8.00
CA ARG A 124 3.24 10.32 -8.87
C ARG A 124 3.21 8.79 -8.86
N LEU A 125 3.09 8.18 -7.68
CA LEU A 125 3.00 6.72 -7.54
C LEU A 125 1.74 6.17 -8.22
N ALA A 126 0.58 6.79 -8.00
CA ALA A 126 -0.67 6.39 -8.67
C ALA A 126 -0.59 6.54 -10.20
N THR A 127 0.13 7.56 -10.69
CA THR A 127 0.36 7.78 -12.12
C THR A 127 1.25 6.69 -12.74
N ILE A 128 2.23 6.18 -12.00
CA ILE A 128 3.06 5.04 -12.44
C ILE A 128 2.21 3.79 -12.65
N ILE A 129 1.21 3.57 -11.79
CA ILE A 129 0.27 2.45 -11.92
C ILE A 129 -0.57 2.61 -13.19
N LEU A 130 -1.16 3.80 -13.40
CA LEU A 130 -2.05 4.05 -14.55
C LEU A 130 -1.36 3.94 -15.92
N ASN A 131 -0.08 4.26 -16.00
CA ASN A 131 0.63 4.29 -17.28
C ASN A 131 1.30 2.96 -17.64
N GLY A 132 1.18 1.94 -16.77
CA GLY A 132 2.14 0.85 -16.73
C GLY A 132 3.50 1.38 -16.28
N ALA A 133 4.07 0.79 -15.25
CA ALA A 133 5.35 1.28 -14.74
C ALA A 133 6.40 1.30 -15.88
N PRO A 134 7.28 2.32 -15.96
CA PRO A 134 8.18 2.51 -17.11
C PRO A 134 9.11 1.32 -17.37
#